data_AF-N2JJ19-F1
#
_entry.id   AF-N2JJ19-F1
#
_cell.length_a   1.000
_cell.length_b   1.000
_cell.length_c   1.000
_cell.angle_alpha   90.00
_cell.angle_beta   90.00
_cell.angle_gamma   90.00
#
_symmetry.space_group_name_H-M   'P 1'
#
loop_
_entity.id
_entity.type
_entity.pdbx_description
1 polymer ?
#
loop_
_entity_poly.entity_id
_entity_poly.type
_entity_poly.pdbx_seq_one_letter_code
_entity_poly.pdbx_strand_id
1 'polypeptide(L)'
;MTQLVWFRTDLRVRDNTALAAACAAGPVLALYLITPEQWQEHDDSPAKVDFWRRNLKVLAETLHTLNIPLLIRQVARWADAAAIVAKLSQQHGIQTVHANAEYGVNEQRRDEAVKAALNRNRIGFQRHLDQLFFEPGSVLTKSGGYFKVFGQFRKTCINLLQHSLPPLIPPPRIQTVRSIESDPVPNQIPSYAAVSSVIQQQWPAGENEAHARLRRFVDERMEVYHDDRDFPSRPGTSELSAYLAAGVLSPRQCLHAVLSANRGELTTGAPGASTWIDELLWREFYKHILVGYPHVSMSRAFHRHTEALPWRRDTDDLDAWKYGKTGIPIIDAAMRQMRETGWMHNRLRMITAMFLSKNLLIDWREGERWFMQNLIDGDLAANNGGWQWSASTGTDSVPYFRIFNTYSQSERFDPNGRFIRTWVPELASLDDKAIHNPFKRWQRAIKDYPAPIVEVKESRERALMAFRNLPKPAKRQA
;
A
#
# COMPACT_ATOMS: atom_id res chain seq x y z
N MET A 1 4.79 30.49 19.95
CA MET A 1 3.84 29.68 20.75
C MET A 1 4.09 28.21 20.44
N THR A 2 3.64 27.27 21.28
CA THR A 2 3.91 25.85 21.06
C THR A 2 3.07 25.30 19.90
N GLN A 3 3.66 24.48 19.04
CA GLN A 3 2.99 23.72 17.99
C GLN A 3 2.95 22.23 18.35
N LEU A 4 1.96 21.51 17.84
CA LEU A 4 1.87 20.05 17.97
C LEU A 4 1.93 19.42 16.58
N VAL A 5 2.85 18.48 16.34
CA VAL A 5 2.86 17.67 15.12
C VAL A 5 2.24 16.32 15.43
N TRP A 6 1.12 16.02 14.80
CA TRP A 6 0.46 14.73 14.93
C TRP A 6 0.90 13.78 13.82
N PHE A 7 1.84 12.89 14.16
CA PHE A 7 2.32 11.83 13.30
C PHE A 7 1.32 10.68 13.20
N ARG A 8 1.23 10.09 12.02
CA ARG A 8 0.40 8.92 11.67
C ARG A 8 1.20 8.02 10.73
N THR A 9 0.84 7.93 9.45
CA THR A 9 1.59 7.17 8.42
C THR A 9 2.65 8.04 7.72
N ASP A 10 3.44 8.77 8.50
CA ASP A 10 4.47 9.73 8.10
C ASP A 10 5.67 9.70 9.05
N LEU A 11 6.09 8.49 9.44
CA LEU A 11 7.06 8.20 10.51
C LEU A 11 8.53 8.53 10.14
N ARG A 12 8.78 9.79 9.76
CA ARG A 12 10.09 10.31 9.38
C ARG A 12 10.25 11.79 9.74
N VAL A 13 11.50 12.20 9.91
CA VAL A 13 11.90 13.60 10.04
C VAL A 13 12.27 14.20 8.69
N ARG A 14 12.97 13.45 7.82
CA ARG A 14 13.43 13.99 6.53
C ARG A 14 12.24 14.20 5.58
N ASP A 15 12.25 15.35 4.90
CA ASP A 15 11.22 15.70 3.91
C ASP A 15 9.78 15.59 4.45
N ASN A 16 9.52 15.98 5.69
CA ASN A 16 8.19 15.93 6.31
C ASN A 16 7.56 17.34 6.37
N THR A 17 6.50 17.57 5.58
CA THR A 17 5.88 18.90 5.42
C THR A 17 5.30 19.43 6.73
N ALA A 18 4.48 18.65 7.45
CA ALA A 18 3.87 19.08 8.70
C ALA A 18 4.89 19.39 9.80
N LEU A 19 5.93 18.55 9.92
CA LEU A 19 7.00 18.77 10.90
C LEU A 19 7.76 20.07 10.62
N ALA A 20 8.18 20.28 9.37
CA ALA A 20 8.90 21.48 8.99
C ALA A 20 8.05 22.75 9.19
N ALA A 21 6.77 22.71 8.81
CA ALA A 21 5.85 23.83 9.01
C ALA A 21 5.66 24.17 10.50
N ALA A 22 5.52 23.15 11.36
CA ALA A 22 5.41 23.36 12.81
C ALA A 22 6.69 23.95 13.40
N CYS A 23 7.87 23.41 13.04
CA CYS A 23 9.16 23.94 13.50
C CYS A 23 9.40 25.38 13.06
N ALA A 24 8.93 25.77 11.86
CA ALA A 24 9.00 27.15 11.38
C ALA A 24 8.07 28.10 12.18
N ALA A 25 6.94 27.58 12.69
CA ALA A 25 5.96 28.37 13.46
C ALA A 25 6.28 28.48 14.96
N GLY A 26 7.12 27.60 15.52
CA GLY A 26 7.58 27.70 16.90
C GLY A 26 8.05 26.37 17.50
N PRO A 27 8.26 26.32 18.84
CA PRO A 27 8.64 25.10 19.54
C PRO A 27 7.60 23.99 19.33
N VAL A 28 8.06 22.76 19.09
CA VAL A 28 7.22 21.63 18.71
C VAL A 28 7.14 20.60 19.83
N LEU A 29 5.96 20.01 19.99
CA LEU A 29 5.73 18.70 20.59
C LEU A 29 5.26 17.74 19.48
N ALA A 30 5.69 16.48 19.53
CA ALA A 30 5.17 15.44 18.66
C ALA A 30 4.09 14.63 19.38
N LEU A 31 3.10 14.13 18.62
CA LEU A 31 2.05 13.25 19.10
C LEU A 31 1.94 12.05 18.16
N TYR A 32 1.84 10.85 18.74
CA TYR A 32 1.39 9.65 18.05
C TYR A 32 0.21 9.02 18.80
N LEU A 33 -0.83 8.62 18.07
CA LEU A 33 -1.98 7.92 18.63
C LEU A 33 -1.92 6.44 18.25
N ILE A 34 -1.95 5.57 19.25
CA ILE A 34 -2.10 4.12 19.07
C ILE A 34 -3.59 3.80 19.12
N THR A 35 -4.12 3.20 18.04
CA THR A 35 -5.56 2.91 17.89
C THR A 35 -5.84 1.46 17.50
N PRO A 36 -5.66 0.49 18.41
CA PRO A 36 -5.65 -0.93 18.04
C PRO A 36 -6.99 -1.43 17.49
N GLU A 37 -8.12 -1.00 18.07
CA GLU A 37 -9.44 -1.43 17.58
C GLU A 37 -9.74 -0.82 16.20
N GLN A 38 -9.33 0.43 15.95
CA GLN A 38 -9.45 1.02 14.61
C GLN A 38 -8.62 0.26 13.57
N TRP A 39 -7.39 -0.10 13.91
CA TRP A 39 -6.50 -0.84 13.01
C TRP A 39 -7.08 -2.23 12.70
N GLN A 40 -7.72 -2.89 13.67
CA GLN A 40 -8.44 -4.15 13.44
C GLN A 40 -9.66 -3.98 12.52
N GLU A 41 -10.45 -2.92 12.71
CA GLU A 41 -11.58 -2.57 11.82
C GLU A 41 -11.13 -2.29 10.38
N HIS A 42 -9.88 -1.86 10.20
CA HIS A 42 -9.26 -1.60 8.90
C HIS A 42 -8.45 -2.79 8.37
N ASP A 43 -8.52 -3.93 9.05
CA ASP A 43 -7.82 -5.16 8.67
C ASP A 43 -6.29 -4.99 8.62
N ASP A 44 -5.71 -4.03 9.34
CA ASP A 44 -4.26 -3.80 9.33
C ASP A 44 -3.52 -5.02 9.88
N SER A 45 -2.55 -5.55 9.10
CA SER A 45 -1.81 -6.75 9.48
C SER A 45 -0.95 -6.58 10.73
N PRO A 46 -0.71 -7.67 11.50
CA PRO A 46 0.30 -7.66 12.56
C PRO A 46 1.70 -7.25 12.08
N ALA A 47 2.09 -7.67 10.86
CA ALA A 47 3.36 -7.28 10.25
C ALA A 47 3.48 -5.76 10.08
N LYS A 48 2.42 -5.12 9.58
CA LYS A 48 2.34 -3.67 9.37
C LYS A 48 2.37 -2.91 10.70
N VAL A 49 1.59 -3.35 11.69
CA VAL A 49 1.52 -2.70 13.00
C VAL A 49 2.83 -2.81 13.79
N ASP A 50 3.49 -3.97 13.76
CA ASP A 50 4.85 -4.10 14.33
C ASP A 50 5.86 -3.20 13.60
N PHE A 51 5.78 -3.12 12.27
CA PHE A 51 6.64 -2.24 11.49
C PHE A 51 6.43 -0.76 11.84
N TRP A 52 5.19 -0.30 11.99
CA TRP A 52 4.89 1.05 12.49
C TRP A 52 5.49 1.29 13.88
N ARG A 53 5.30 0.37 14.82
CA ARG A 53 5.84 0.47 16.18
C ARG A 53 7.38 0.57 16.19
N ARG A 54 8.06 -0.26 15.39
CA ARG A 54 9.53 -0.22 15.28
C ARG A 54 10.02 1.08 14.63
N ASN A 55 9.32 1.57 13.61
CA ASN A 55 9.65 2.87 13.01
C ASN A 55 9.35 4.04 13.95
N LEU A 56 8.28 3.97 14.74
CA LEU A 56 7.98 4.96 15.78
C LEU A 56 9.10 5.02 16.83
N LYS A 57 9.71 3.88 17.18
CA LYS A 57 10.88 3.85 18.06
C LYS A 57 12.08 4.59 17.45
N VAL A 58 12.41 4.33 16.19
CA VAL A 58 13.50 5.04 15.49
C VAL A 58 13.18 6.53 15.35
N LEU A 59 11.91 6.89 15.08
CA LEU A 59 11.45 8.27 15.04
C LEU A 59 11.62 8.94 16.40
N ALA A 60 11.24 8.27 17.50
CA ALA A 60 11.39 8.80 18.86
C ALA A 60 12.86 9.12 19.20
N GLU A 61 13.77 8.21 18.83
CA GLU A 61 15.23 8.43 18.97
C GLU A 61 15.69 9.64 18.15
N THR A 62 15.21 9.77 16.91
CA THR A 62 15.56 10.89 16.03
C THR A 62 15.00 12.23 16.54
N LEU A 63 13.75 12.26 16.99
CA LEU A 63 13.11 13.44 17.59
C LEU A 63 13.80 13.86 18.89
N HIS A 64 14.30 12.90 19.68
CA HIS A 64 15.09 13.19 20.87
C HIS A 64 16.35 13.99 20.54
N THR A 65 17.08 13.64 19.47
CA THR A 65 18.25 14.42 19.02
C THR A 65 17.91 15.85 18.57
N LEU A 66 16.65 16.11 18.22
CA LEU A 66 16.14 17.42 17.86
C LEU A 66 15.55 18.19 19.05
N ASN A 67 15.58 17.61 20.26
CA ASN A 67 14.89 18.11 21.45
C ASN A 67 13.37 18.27 21.27
N ILE A 68 12.74 17.43 20.44
CA ILE A 68 11.29 17.41 20.23
C ILE A 68 10.69 16.27 21.07
N PRO A 69 9.96 16.56 22.15
CA PRO A 69 9.32 15.53 22.96
C PRO A 69 8.23 14.81 22.17
N LEU A 70 8.21 13.47 22.24
CA LEU A 70 7.17 12.64 21.64
C LEU A 70 6.18 12.20 22.70
N LEU A 71 4.93 12.62 22.56
CA LEU A 71 3.81 12.16 23.37
C LEU A 71 3.12 10.98 22.68
N ILE A 72 2.81 9.93 23.43
CA ILE A 72 2.11 8.75 22.94
C ILE A 72 0.84 8.56 23.75
N ARG A 73 -0.30 8.51 23.08
CA ARG A 73 -1.59 8.18 23.71
C ARG A 73 -2.21 6.99 23.01
N GLN A 74 -2.89 6.17 23.81
CA GLN A 74 -3.69 5.08 23.29
C GLN A 74 -5.17 5.45 23.41
N VAL A 75 -5.91 5.28 22.33
CA VAL A 75 -7.37 5.34 22.30
C VAL A 75 -7.88 4.12 21.53
N ALA A 76 -9.14 3.72 21.71
CA ALA A 76 -9.66 2.55 21.03
C ALA A 76 -9.82 2.81 19.53
N ARG A 77 -10.57 3.88 19.19
CA ARG A 77 -10.97 4.22 17.83
C ARG A 77 -10.63 5.66 17.46
N TRP A 78 -10.69 5.98 16.18
CA TRP A 78 -10.50 7.36 15.72
C TRP A 78 -11.61 8.32 16.17
N ALA A 79 -12.77 7.81 16.55
CA ALA A 79 -13.83 8.61 17.18
C ALA A 79 -13.35 9.32 18.46
N ASP A 80 -12.39 8.72 19.18
CA ASP A 80 -11.85 9.25 20.44
C ASP A 80 -10.70 10.25 20.22
N ALA A 81 -10.15 10.33 19.00
CA ALA A 81 -8.99 11.16 18.68
C ALA A 81 -9.26 12.65 18.95
N ALA A 82 -10.47 13.13 18.63
CA ALA A 82 -10.84 14.53 18.80
C ALA A 82 -10.76 14.98 20.26
N ALA A 83 -11.22 14.15 21.20
CA ALA A 83 -11.21 14.47 22.63
C ALA A 83 -9.78 14.50 23.18
N ILE A 84 -8.96 13.50 22.85
CA ILE A 84 -7.59 13.40 23.39
C ILE A 84 -6.67 14.47 22.81
N VAL A 85 -6.76 14.76 21.50
CA VAL A 85 -5.95 15.79 20.85
C VAL A 85 -6.31 17.17 21.39
N ALA A 86 -7.59 17.48 21.56
CA ALA A 86 -8.02 18.75 22.15
C ALA A 86 -7.55 18.92 23.60
N LYS A 87 -7.69 17.86 24.42
CA LYS A 87 -7.24 17.86 25.82
C LYS A 87 -5.73 18.12 25.92
N LEU A 88 -4.92 17.38 25.17
CA LEU A 88 -3.47 17.59 25.13
C LEU A 88 -3.11 19.00 24.66
N SER A 89 -3.84 19.49 23.65
CA SER A 89 -3.58 20.80 23.07
C SER A 89 -3.81 21.92 24.09
N GLN A 90 -4.86 21.83 24.91
CA GLN A 90 -5.09 22.75 26.03
C GLN A 90 -4.01 22.61 27.12
N GLN A 91 -3.68 21.37 27.52
CA GLN A 91 -2.72 21.09 28.58
C GLN A 91 -1.33 21.69 28.30
N HIS A 92 -0.89 21.67 27.04
CA HIS A 92 0.43 22.15 26.64
C HIS A 92 0.42 23.55 25.99
N GLY A 93 -0.72 24.24 26.00
CA GLY A 93 -0.86 25.56 25.39
C GLY A 93 -0.50 25.56 23.90
N ILE A 94 -0.97 24.55 23.16
CA ILE A 94 -0.76 24.41 21.73
C ILE A 94 -1.54 25.49 20.98
N GLN A 95 -0.85 26.20 20.09
CA GLN A 95 -1.47 27.17 19.19
C GLN A 95 -2.07 26.48 17.95
N THR A 96 -1.29 25.62 17.30
CA THR A 96 -1.71 24.91 16.08
C THR A 96 -1.29 23.45 16.15
N VAL A 97 -2.19 22.57 15.76
CA VAL A 97 -1.91 21.17 15.47
C VAL A 97 -1.66 21.01 13.97
N HIS A 98 -0.48 20.50 13.61
CA HIS A 98 -0.04 20.23 12.25
C HIS A 98 -0.10 18.73 11.98
N ALA A 99 -0.64 18.36 10.82
CA ALA A 99 -0.80 16.97 10.41
C ALA A 99 -0.64 16.85 8.89
N ASN A 100 0.11 15.88 8.39
CA ASN A 100 0.10 15.56 6.96
C ASN A 100 -1.23 14.91 6.56
N ALA A 101 -1.77 15.19 5.38
CA ALA A 101 -3.05 14.63 4.95
C ALA A 101 -2.97 13.11 4.74
N GLU A 102 -3.93 12.38 5.30
CA GLU A 102 -4.25 11.00 4.93
C GLU A 102 -5.56 10.98 4.12
N TYR A 103 -5.74 9.93 3.32
CA TYR A 103 -6.80 9.85 2.32
C TYR A 103 -7.66 8.62 2.54
N GLY A 104 -8.97 8.84 2.52
CA GLY A 104 -10.00 7.85 2.82
C GLY A 104 -11.12 8.49 3.64
N VAL A 105 -12.28 7.85 3.65
CA VAL A 105 -13.48 8.41 4.32
C VAL A 105 -13.29 8.46 5.83
N ASN A 106 -12.67 7.45 6.44
CA ASN A 106 -12.52 7.35 7.88
C ASN A 106 -11.48 8.37 8.39
N GLU A 107 -10.38 8.54 7.66
CA GLU A 107 -9.31 9.51 7.91
C GLU A 107 -9.84 10.94 7.79
N GLN A 108 -10.63 11.23 6.75
CA GLN A 108 -11.27 12.54 6.58
C GLN A 108 -12.21 12.85 7.74
N ARG A 109 -13.10 11.93 8.12
CA ARG A 109 -14.01 12.11 9.25
C ARG A 109 -13.27 12.34 10.57
N ARG A 110 -12.18 11.60 10.81
CA ARG A 110 -11.30 11.78 11.97
C ARG A 110 -10.71 13.19 11.99
N ASP A 111 -10.08 13.61 10.90
CA ASP A 111 -9.43 14.92 10.80
C ASP A 111 -10.44 16.07 10.96
N GLU A 112 -11.64 15.94 10.38
CA GLU A 112 -12.73 16.92 10.53
C GLU A 112 -13.24 17.02 11.97
N ALA A 113 -13.42 15.88 12.65
CA ALA A 113 -13.83 15.84 14.05
C ALA A 113 -12.78 16.48 14.97
N VAL A 114 -11.49 16.18 14.75
CA VAL A 114 -10.37 16.80 15.47
C VAL A 114 -10.32 18.31 15.22
N LYS A 115 -10.43 18.75 13.96
CA LYS A 115 -10.49 20.18 13.62
C LYS A 115 -11.63 20.90 14.33
N ALA A 116 -12.83 20.31 14.33
CA ALA A 116 -13.98 20.88 15.01
C ALA A 116 -13.78 20.99 16.53
N ALA A 117 -13.18 19.97 17.16
CA ALA A 117 -12.87 19.99 18.59
C ALA A 117 -11.81 21.04 18.97
N LEU A 118 -10.78 21.23 18.13
CA LEU A 118 -9.74 22.23 18.34
C LEU A 118 -10.27 23.66 18.15
N ASN A 119 -11.11 23.90 17.14
CA ASN A 119 -11.70 25.21 16.87
C ASN A 119 -12.55 25.72 18.05
N ARG A 120 -13.27 24.84 18.76
CA ARG A 120 -14.02 25.21 19.98
C ARG A 120 -13.12 25.79 21.08
N ASN A 121 -11.84 25.46 21.05
CA ASN A 121 -10.82 25.92 22.00
C ASN A 121 -9.90 26.99 21.41
N ARG A 122 -10.23 27.55 20.24
CA ARG A 122 -9.42 28.53 19.49
C ARG A 122 -8.00 28.03 19.17
N ILE A 123 -7.86 26.71 18.97
CA ILE A 123 -6.61 26.06 18.57
C ILE A 123 -6.70 25.77 17.07
N GLY A 124 -5.67 26.15 16.32
CA GLY A 124 -5.60 25.93 14.88
C GLY A 124 -5.39 24.45 14.52
N PHE A 125 -5.86 24.04 13.35
CA PHE A 125 -5.56 22.74 12.76
C PHE A 125 -5.15 22.93 11.30
N GLN A 126 -3.94 22.51 10.94
CA GLN A 126 -3.37 22.63 9.61
C GLN A 126 -3.07 21.25 9.02
N ARG A 127 -3.67 20.98 7.86
CA ARG A 127 -3.40 19.78 7.05
C ARG A 127 -2.39 20.13 5.96
N HIS A 128 -1.42 19.25 5.71
CA HIS A 128 -0.31 19.46 4.77
C HIS A 128 -0.25 18.36 3.71
N LEU A 129 0.05 18.73 2.46
CA LEU A 129 0.34 17.77 1.39
C LEU A 129 1.72 17.13 1.63
N ASP A 130 1.77 15.80 1.74
CA ASP A 130 3.02 15.09 2.03
C ASP A 130 3.12 13.72 1.36
N GLN A 131 2.05 12.92 1.41
CA GLN A 131 2.06 11.57 0.84
C GLN A 131 1.89 11.55 -0.69
N LEU A 132 1.68 12.68 -1.36
CA LEU A 132 1.50 12.79 -2.82
C LEU A 132 2.34 13.95 -3.38
N PHE A 133 2.53 13.97 -4.71
CA PHE A 133 3.13 15.08 -5.43
C PHE A 133 2.14 16.23 -5.61
N PHE A 134 0.88 15.90 -5.88
CA PHE A 134 -0.17 16.87 -6.17
C PHE A 134 -1.32 16.75 -5.17
N GLU A 135 -1.89 17.90 -4.80
CA GLU A 135 -3.09 17.94 -3.94
C GLU A 135 -4.26 17.31 -4.70
N PRO A 136 -5.02 16.36 -4.11
CA PRO A 136 -6.21 15.83 -4.76
C PRO A 136 -7.20 16.94 -5.12
N GLY A 137 -7.65 16.95 -6.38
CA GLY A 137 -8.47 18.04 -6.93
C GLY A 137 -7.67 19.09 -7.72
N SER A 138 -6.33 19.06 -7.68
CA SER A 138 -5.49 19.90 -8.55
C SER A 138 -5.22 19.27 -9.92
N VAL A 139 -5.26 17.94 -10.02
CA VAL A 139 -5.06 17.18 -11.27
C VAL A 139 -6.42 16.69 -11.78
N LEU A 140 -7.05 17.49 -12.65
CA LEU A 140 -8.41 17.27 -13.16
C LEU A 140 -8.46 17.13 -14.68
N THR A 141 -9.52 16.50 -15.16
CA THR A 141 -9.88 16.47 -16.58
C THR A 141 -10.31 17.87 -17.05
N LYS A 142 -10.38 18.07 -18.37
CA LYS A 142 -10.87 19.33 -18.96
C LYS A 142 -12.29 19.71 -18.53
N SER A 143 -13.11 18.73 -18.14
CA SER A 143 -14.47 18.96 -17.62
C SER A 143 -14.52 19.15 -16.09
N GLY A 144 -13.38 19.29 -15.42
CA GLY A 144 -13.29 19.55 -13.97
C GLY A 144 -13.46 18.32 -13.07
N GLY A 145 -13.64 17.12 -13.63
CA GLY A 145 -13.73 15.87 -12.85
C GLY A 145 -12.39 15.17 -12.67
N TYR A 146 -12.28 14.28 -11.66
CA TYR A 146 -11.13 13.40 -11.49
C TYR A 146 -10.96 12.44 -12.67
N PHE A 147 -9.71 12.18 -13.05
CA PHE A 147 -9.38 11.19 -14.08
C PHE A 147 -9.87 9.79 -13.70
N LYS A 148 -10.22 8.99 -14.72
CA LYS A 148 -10.62 7.59 -14.60
C LYS A 148 -9.73 6.64 -15.41
N VAL A 149 -8.79 7.18 -16.17
CA VAL A 149 -7.87 6.44 -17.05
C VAL A 149 -6.46 6.87 -16.69
N PHE A 150 -5.61 5.92 -16.31
CA PHE A 150 -4.27 6.19 -15.80
C PHE A 150 -3.41 6.87 -16.86
N GLY A 151 -3.45 6.43 -18.12
CA GLY A 151 -2.63 7.01 -19.18
C GLY A 151 -2.86 8.53 -19.36
N GLN A 152 -4.11 9.00 -19.19
CA GLN A 152 -4.42 10.43 -19.25
C GLN A 152 -3.97 11.17 -17.99
N PHE A 153 -4.20 10.58 -16.81
CA PHE A 153 -3.72 11.11 -15.54
C PHE A 153 -2.19 11.27 -15.53
N ARG A 154 -1.47 10.20 -15.87
CA ARG A 154 -0.02 10.13 -16.05
C ARG A 154 0.48 11.25 -16.95
N LYS A 155 -0.12 11.41 -18.15
CA LYS A 155 0.30 12.46 -19.09
C LYS A 155 0.20 13.85 -18.47
N THR A 156 -0.86 14.13 -17.72
CA THR A 156 -1.03 15.40 -17.01
C THR A 156 0.00 15.56 -15.89
N CYS A 157 0.19 14.54 -15.04
CA CYS A 157 1.19 14.59 -13.96
C CYS A 157 2.60 14.82 -14.50
N ILE A 158 3.01 14.09 -15.55
CA ILE A 158 4.32 14.28 -16.19
C ILE A 158 4.49 15.72 -16.68
N ASN A 159 3.48 16.28 -17.36
CA ASN A 159 3.53 17.65 -17.82
C ASN A 159 3.70 18.62 -16.64
N LEU A 160 2.96 18.44 -15.55
CA LEU A 160 3.10 19.29 -14.35
C LEU A 160 4.49 19.16 -13.71
N LEU A 161 5.02 17.94 -13.57
CA LEU A 161 6.35 17.69 -13.01
C LEU A 161 7.47 18.29 -13.87
N GLN A 162 7.31 18.33 -15.19
CA GLN A 162 8.27 18.97 -16.11
C GLN A 162 8.34 20.49 -15.88
N HIS A 163 7.23 21.13 -15.52
CA HIS A 163 7.19 22.56 -15.24
C HIS A 163 7.61 22.90 -13.81
N SER A 164 7.22 22.07 -12.84
CA SER A 164 7.52 22.29 -11.43
C SER A 164 7.63 20.97 -10.67
N LEU A 165 8.87 20.63 -10.30
CA LEU A 165 9.15 19.51 -9.44
C LEU A 165 8.87 19.90 -7.97
N PRO A 166 8.10 19.10 -7.21
CA PRO A 166 7.90 19.36 -5.78
C PRO A 166 9.26 19.36 -5.05
N PRO A 167 9.62 20.44 -4.33
CA PRO A 167 10.92 20.50 -3.67
C PRO A 167 10.98 19.53 -2.48
N LEU A 168 12.19 19.08 -2.14
CA LEU A 168 12.42 18.39 -0.88
C LEU A 168 12.40 19.39 0.27
N ILE A 169 11.74 19.00 1.36
CA ILE A 169 11.68 19.82 2.58
C ILE A 169 12.95 19.56 3.42
N PRO A 170 13.69 20.61 3.81
CA PRO A 170 14.90 20.46 4.61
C PRO A 170 14.56 19.90 6.01
N PRO A 171 15.50 19.16 6.65
CA PRO A 171 15.29 18.69 8.00
C PRO A 171 15.16 19.87 8.98
N PRO A 172 14.32 19.74 10.03
CA PRO A 172 14.18 20.76 11.06
C PRO A 172 15.50 20.96 11.81
N ARG A 173 15.69 22.18 12.33
CA ARG A 173 16.81 22.50 13.24
C ARG A 173 16.49 21.99 14.64
N ILE A 174 17.55 21.71 15.41
CA ILE A 174 17.43 21.37 16.83
C ILE A 174 16.76 22.53 17.57
N GLN A 175 15.70 22.26 18.33
CA GLN A 175 15.03 23.27 19.14
C GLN A 175 15.64 23.35 20.54
N THR A 176 15.32 24.42 21.28
CA THR A 176 15.71 24.52 22.70
C THR A 176 15.06 23.41 23.52
N VAL A 177 15.83 22.81 24.44
CA VAL A 177 15.37 21.78 25.36
C VAL A 177 14.14 22.26 26.13
N ARG A 178 13.18 21.36 26.31
CA ARG A 178 11.95 21.61 27.08
C ARG A 178 11.88 20.69 28.28
N SER A 179 11.12 21.09 29.29
CA SER A 179 10.87 20.29 30.51
C SER A 179 9.90 19.14 30.31
N ILE A 180 9.39 18.93 29.09
CA ILE A 180 8.44 17.85 28.78
C ILE A 180 9.26 16.64 28.32
N GLU A 181 9.11 15.53 29.02
CA GLU A 181 9.75 14.26 28.65
C GLU A 181 8.96 13.55 27.53
N SER A 182 9.66 12.75 26.73
CA SER A 182 9.04 11.86 25.76
C SER A 182 8.46 10.63 26.46
N ASP A 183 7.31 10.17 25.99
CA ASP A 183 6.76 8.90 26.41
C ASP A 183 7.54 7.73 25.78
N PRO A 184 7.74 6.62 26.51
CA PRO A 184 8.36 5.43 25.95
C PRO A 184 7.45 4.78 24.90
N VAL A 185 8.03 4.34 23.78
CA VAL A 185 7.31 3.55 22.77
C VAL A 185 7.03 2.16 23.35
N PRO A 186 5.78 1.66 23.33
CA PRO A 186 5.47 0.35 23.88
C PRO A 186 6.18 -0.77 23.10
N ASN A 187 6.57 -1.82 23.81
CA ASN A 187 7.24 -2.98 23.21
C ASN A 187 6.28 -3.83 22.35
N GLN A 188 4.98 -3.78 22.64
CA GLN A 188 3.93 -4.47 21.90
C GLN A 188 2.68 -3.59 21.82
N ILE A 189 1.92 -3.74 20.74
CA ILE A 189 0.60 -3.12 20.60
C ILE A 189 -0.46 -4.11 21.13
N PRO A 190 -1.36 -3.69 22.04
CA PRO A 190 -2.45 -4.54 22.51
C PRO A 190 -3.28 -5.12 21.36
N SER A 191 -3.78 -6.35 21.53
CA SER A 191 -4.63 -7.04 20.55
C SER A 191 -3.96 -7.39 19.21
N TYR A 192 -2.65 -7.21 19.11
CA TYR A 192 -1.84 -7.62 17.96
C TYR A 192 -0.86 -8.73 18.34
N ALA A 193 -0.84 -9.78 17.52
CA ALA A 193 0.05 -10.91 17.68
C ALA A 193 1.52 -10.50 17.45
N ALA A 194 2.44 -11.21 18.12
CA ALA A 194 3.86 -11.06 17.84
C ALA A 194 4.18 -11.50 16.41
N VAL A 195 5.09 -10.77 15.78
CA VAL A 195 5.53 -11.03 14.41
C VAL A 195 6.80 -11.89 14.45
N SER A 196 6.95 -12.81 13.49
CA SER A 196 8.13 -13.67 13.40
C SER A 196 9.42 -12.87 13.20
N SER A 197 10.54 -13.42 13.68
CA SER A 197 11.86 -12.83 13.44
C SER A 197 12.19 -12.72 11.95
N VAL A 198 11.69 -13.65 11.11
CA VAL A 198 11.86 -13.64 9.66
C VAL A 198 11.32 -12.35 9.04
N ILE A 199 10.07 -11.97 9.37
CA ILE A 199 9.46 -10.73 8.86
C ILE A 199 10.21 -9.50 9.39
N GLN A 200 10.60 -9.51 10.67
CA GLN A 200 11.36 -8.39 11.26
C GLN A 200 12.74 -8.19 10.60
N GLN A 201 13.44 -9.27 10.29
CA GLN A 201 14.74 -9.24 9.60
C GLN A 201 14.60 -8.83 8.14
N GLN A 202 13.52 -9.28 7.47
CA GLN A 202 13.23 -8.88 6.09
C GLN A 202 12.90 -7.38 5.98
N TRP A 203 12.33 -6.79 7.03
CA TRP A 203 11.87 -5.40 7.06
C TRP A 203 12.43 -4.62 8.26
N PRO A 204 13.74 -4.28 8.26
CA PRO A 204 14.32 -3.43 9.30
C PRO A 204 13.68 -2.04 9.30
N ALA A 205 13.55 -1.44 10.49
CA ALA A 205 12.92 -0.12 10.62
C ALA A 205 13.93 1.02 10.48
N GLY A 206 13.43 2.21 10.11
CA GLY A 206 14.16 3.47 10.14
C GLY A 206 14.42 4.09 8.76
N GLU A 207 14.56 5.41 8.75
CA GLU A 207 14.83 6.20 7.54
C GLU A 207 16.14 5.77 6.85
N ASN A 208 17.17 5.43 7.63
CA ASN A 208 18.47 5.03 7.08
C ASN A 208 18.38 3.75 6.25
N GLU A 209 17.60 2.76 6.69
CA GLU A 209 17.36 1.53 5.92
C GLU A 209 16.55 1.85 4.65
N ALA A 210 15.48 2.65 4.77
CA ALA A 210 14.68 3.05 3.62
C ALA A 210 15.52 3.74 2.53
N HIS A 211 16.40 4.65 2.93
CA HIS A 211 17.34 5.32 2.03
C HIS A 211 18.45 4.40 1.50
N ALA A 212 18.91 3.43 2.28
CA ALA A 212 19.86 2.42 1.79
C ALA A 212 19.25 1.55 0.69
N ARG A 213 17.99 1.13 0.86
CA ARG A 213 17.23 0.41 -0.18
C ARG A 213 16.98 1.26 -1.41
N LEU A 214 16.61 2.54 -1.24
CA LEU A 214 16.43 3.45 -2.37
C LEU A 214 17.72 3.63 -3.16
N ARG A 215 18.86 3.86 -2.48
CA ARG A 215 20.17 3.95 -3.14
C ARG A 215 20.51 2.65 -3.87
N ARG A 216 20.42 1.49 -3.20
CA ARG A 216 20.65 0.19 -3.84
C ARG A 216 19.79 -0.01 -5.08
N PHE A 217 18.51 0.35 -5.01
CA PHE A 217 17.62 0.27 -6.17
C PHE A 217 18.12 1.15 -7.31
N VAL A 218 18.40 2.43 -7.03
CA VAL A 218 18.89 3.39 -8.02
C VAL A 218 20.21 2.95 -8.65
N ASP A 219 21.14 2.46 -7.83
CA ASP A 219 22.50 2.13 -8.25
C ASP A 219 22.59 0.77 -8.97
N GLU A 220 21.78 -0.23 -8.58
CA GLU A 220 21.95 -1.62 -9.03
C GLU A 220 20.79 -2.16 -9.87
N ARG A 221 19.56 -1.65 -9.70
CA ARG A 221 18.34 -2.30 -10.22
C ARG A 221 17.52 -1.43 -11.15
N MET A 222 17.64 -0.11 -11.05
CA MET A 222 16.79 0.85 -11.75
C MET A 222 16.92 0.73 -13.27
N GLU A 223 18.12 0.51 -13.79
CA GLU A 223 18.35 0.41 -15.24
C GLU A 223 17.59 -0.78 -15.85
N VAL A 224 17.68 -1.95 -15.21
CA VAL A 224 17.02 -3.20 -15.65
C VAL A 224 15.58 -3.35 -15.16
N TYR A 225 15.06 -2.39 -14.38
CA TYR A 225 13.72 -2.48 -13.77
C TYR A 225 12.62 -2.76 -14.80
N HIS A 226 12.71 -2.18 -16.00
CA HIS A 226 11.72 -2.40 -17.06
C HIS A 226 11.58 -3.88 -17.43
N ASP A 227 12.70 -4.57 -17.54
CA ASP A 227 12.78 -5.95 -17.99
C ASP A 227 12.59 -6.96 -16.85
N ASP A 228 13.12 -6.65 -15.66
CA ASP A 228 13.18 -7.59 -14.54
C ASP A 228 11.99 -7.54 -13.58
N ARG A 229 11.22 -6.44 -13.55
CA ARG A 229 10.11 -6.23 -12.58
C ARG A 229 8.99 -7.27 -12.63
N ASP A 230 8.95 -8.09 -13.66
CA ASP A 230 7.91 -9.09 -13.87
C ASP A 230 8.28 -10.48 -13.34
N PHE A 231 9.55 -10.74 -13.00
CA PHE A 231 10.06 -12.05 -12.61
C PHE A 231 10.22 -12.16 -11.07
N PRO A 232 9.34 -12.89 -10.36
CA PRO A 232 9.35 -12.94 -8.89
C PRO A 232 10.60 -13.57 -8.28
N SER A 233 11.33 -14.40 -9.04
CA SER A 233 12.58 -15.00 -8.59
C SER A 233 13.80 -14.07 -8.72
N ARG A 234 13.64 -12.89 -9.35
CA ARG A 234 14.71 -11.92 -9.55
C ARG A 234 14.56 -10.77 -8.54
N PRO A 235 15.66 -10.21 -8.02
CA PRO A 235 15.61 -9.01 -7.20
C PRO A 235 15.40 -7.75 -8.07
N GLY A 236 14.37 -7.76 -8.92
CA GLY A 236 14.13 -6.74 -9.96
C GLY A 236 13.30 -5.54 -9.51
N THR A 237 12.91 -5.45 -8.23
CA THR A 237 12.12 -4.34 -7.70
C THR A 237 12.82 -3.62 -6.55
N SER A 238 12.30 -2.44 -6.17
CA SER A 238 12.91 -1.62 -5.11
C SER A 238 12.65 -2.12 -3.70
N GLU A 239 11.58 -2.92 -3.50
CA GLU A 239 11.12 -3.37 -2.16
C GLU A 239 10.94 -2.19 -1.17
N LEU A 240 10.48 -1.04 -1.68
CA LEU A 240 10.25 0.18 -0.89
C LEU A 240 8.81 0.39 -0.43
N SER A 241 7.88 -0.48 -0.85
CA SER A 241 6.45 -0.33 -0.60
C SER A 241 6.09 -0.23 0.89
N ALA A 242 6.74 -1.02 1.76
CA ALA A 242 6.52 -0.97 3.21
C ALA A 242 6.89 0.41 3.80
N TYR A 243 8.03 0.96 3.38
CA TYR A 243 8.53 2.27 3.83
C TYR A 243 7.70 3.43 3.30
N LEU A 244 7.23 3.34 2.06
CA LEU A 244 6.32 4.31 1.45
C LEU A 244 4.92 4.28 2.10
N ALA A 245 4.42 3.10 2.48
CA ALA A 245 3.12 2.94 3.16
C ALA A 245 3.16 3.42 4.62
N ALA A 246 4.28 3.22 5.31
CA ALA A 246 4.51 3.73 6.67
C ALA A 246 4.94 5.21 6.70
N GLY A 247 5.22 5.81 5.54
CA GLY A 247 5.71 7.18 5.39
C GLY A 247 7.09 7.43 6.01
N VAL A 248 7.89 6.36 6.12
CA VAL A 248 9.31 6.39 6.53
C VAL A 248 10.19 6.91 5.38
N LEU A 249 9.68 6.83 4.15
CA LEU A 249 10.24 7.40 2.94
C LEU A 249 9.14 8.15 2.19
N SER A 250 9.42 9.35 1.71
CA SER A 250 8.44 10.13 0.94
C SER A 250 8.49 9.78 -0.55
N PRO A 251 7.39 9.96 -1.30
CA PRO A 251 7.41 9.84 -2.75
C PRO A 251 8.32 10.90 -3.41
N ARG A 252 8.47 12.10 -2.81
CA ARG A 252 9.37 13.14 -3.33
C ARG A 252 10.84 12.69 -3.25
N GLN A 253 11.25 12.09 -2.13
CA GLN A 253 12.59 11.54 -1.99
C GLN A 253 12.87 10.47 -3.05
N CYS A 254 11.91 9.59 -3.33
CA CYS A 254 12.00 8.61 -4.41
C CYS A 254 12.15 9.27 -5.79
N LEU A 255 11.30 10.25 -6.11
CA LEU A 255 11.32 10.95 -7.40
C LEU A 255 12.64 11.69 -7.61
N HIS A 256 13.11 12.43 -6.61
CA HIS A 256 14.39 13.14 -6.67
C HIS A 256 15.58 12.20 -6.84
N ALA A 257 15.60 11.06 -6.14
CA ALA A 257 16.68 10.09 -6.28
C ALA A 257 16.75 9.49 -7.70
N VAL A 258 15.60 9.09 -8.26
CA VAL A 258 15.54 8.55 -9.62
C VAL A 258 15.85 9.61 -10.67
N LEU A 259 15.33 10.83 -10.52
CA LEU A 259 15.66 11.92 -11.44
C LEU A 259 17.15 12.26 -11.41
N SER A 260 17.77 12.31 -10.22
CA SER A 260 19.21 12.55 -10.10
C SER A 260 20.03 11.52 -10.87
N ALA A 261 19.66 10.23 -10.78
CA ALA A 261 20.34 9.16 -11.51
C ALA A 261 19.97 9.12 -13.01
N ASN A 262 18.78 9.62 -13.37
CA ASN A 262 18.28 9.67 -14.74
C ASN A 262 18.48 11.05 -15.39
N ARG A 263 19.45 11.85 -14.94
CA ARG A 263 19.82 13.16 -15.53
C ARG A 263 18.66 14.18 -15.61
N GLY A 264 17.71 14.09 -14.68
CA GLY A 264 16.52 14.94 -14.64
C GLY A 264 15.39 14.52 -15.59
N GLU A 265 15.55 13.42 -16.32
CA GLU A 265 14.58 12.95 -17.29
C GLU A 265 13.43 12.18 -16.64
N LEU A 266 12.19 12.60 -16.91
CA LEU A 266 10.97 11.95 -16.38
C LEU A 266 10.48 10.80 -17.26
N THR A 267 10.53 10.98 -18.57
CA THR A 267 9.98 10.01 -19.55
C THR A 267 11.02 9.48 -20.53
N THR A 268 12.24 10.01 -20.49
CA THR A 268 13.36 9.57 -21.33
C THR A 268 14.50 9.06 -20.44
N GLY A 269 15.67 8.78 -21.02
CA GLY A 269 16.79 8.17 -20.30
C GLY A 269 16.60 6.66 -20.16
N ALA A 270 16.88 6.12 -18.97
CA ALA A 270 16.78 4.69 -18.71
C ALA A 270 15.30 4.23 -18.74
N PRO A 271 14.94 3.20 -19.54
CA PRO A 271 13.58 2.66 -19.57
C PRO A 271 13.07 2.23 -18.20
N GLY A 272 13.94 1.65 -17.36
CA GLY A 272 13.58 1.25 -16.01
C GLY A 272 13.30 2.43 -15.07
N ALA A 273 13.99 3.56 -15.20
CA ALA A 273 13.72 4.77 -14.43
C ALA A 273 12.33 5.34 -14.75
N SER A 274 12.04 5.56 -16.04
CA SER A 274 10.72 6.05 -16.48
C SER A 274 9.58 5.10 -16.11
N THR A 275 9.79 3.79 -16.23
CA THR A 275 8.83 2.77 -15.81
C THR A 275 8.60 2.83 -14.29
N TRP A 276 9.63 3.04 -13.49
CA TRP A 276 9.48 3.13 -12.03
C TRP A 276 8.79 4.43 -11.57
N ILE A 277 9.05 5.55 -12.26
CA ILE A 277 8.29 6.81 -12.06
C ILE A 277 6.80 6.57 -12.33
N ASP A 278 6.46 5.81 -13.36
CA ASP A 278 5.06 5.46 -13.65
C ASP A 278 4.41 4.67 -12.51
N GLU A 279 5.16 3.80 -11.82
CA GLU A 279 4.65 3.09 -10.64
C GLU A 279 4.40 4.03 -9.44
N LEU A 280 5.21 5.08 -9.27
CA LEU A 280 4.93 6.15 -8.30
C LEU A 280 3.65 6.91 -8.67
N LEU A 281 3.43 7.15 -9.97
CA LEU A 281 2.20 7.79 -10.47
C LEU A 281 0.98 6.87 -10.34
N TRP A 282 1.13 5.55 -10.40
CA TRP A 282 0.04 4.62 -10.09
C TRP A 282 -0.38 4.72 -8.63
N ARG A 283 0.58 4.79 -7.69
CA ARG A 283 0.30 5.05 -6.27
C ARG A 283 -0.49 6.35 -6.09
N GLU A 284 -0.10 7.40 -6.80
CA GLU A 284 -0.79 8.68 -6.77
C GLU A 284 -2.21 8.62 -7.37
N PHE A 285 -2.34 7.99 -8.54
CA PHE A 285 -3.61 7.80 -9.22
C PHE A 285 -4.64 7.13 -8.30
N TYR A 286 -4.26 6.03 -7.63
CA TYR A 286 -5.18 5.34 -6.72
C TYR A 286 -5.63 6.22 -5.53
N LYS A 287 -4.75 7.07 -4.99
CA LYS A 287 -5.13 8.02 -3.93
C LYS A 287 -6.06 9.11 -4.44
N HIS A 288 -5.85 9.61 -5.66
CA HIS A 288 -6.77 10.56 -6.32
C HIS A 288 -8.14 9.92 -6.59
N ILE A 289 -8.19 8.65 -6.99
CA ILE A 289 -9.44 7.90 -7.17
C ILE A 289 -10.18 7.74 -5.84
N LEU A 290 -9.47 7.41 -4.75
CA LEU A 290 -10.04 7.27 -3.41
C LEU A 290 -10.75 8.55 -2.97
N VAL A 291 -10.13 9.71 -3.20
CA VAL A 291 -10.71 11.03 -2.87
C VAL A 291 -11.84 11.42 -3.81
N GLY A 292 -11.65 11.27 -5.13
CA GLY A 292 -12.63 11.66 -6.13
C GLY A 292 -13.88 10.77 -6.16
N TYR A 293 -13.78 9.55 -5.66
CA TYR A 293 -14.85 8.55 -5.66
C TYR A 293 -14.93 7.84 -4.30
N PRO A 294 -15.34 8.52 -3.21
CA PRO A 294 -15.22 8.01 -1.83
C PRO A 294 -15.88 6.64 -1.57
N HIS A 295 -16.88 6.26 -2.37
CA HIS A 295 -17.51 4.93 -2.23
C HIS A 295 -16.54 3.77 -2.43
N VAL A 296 -15.42 3.94 -3.15
CA VAL A 296 -14.42 2.88 -3.31
C VAL A 296 -13.70 2.53 -1.99
N SER A 297 -13.68 3.46 -1.02
CA SER A 297 -13.19 3.22 0.34
C SER A 297 -14.27 2.66 1.28
N MET A 298 -15.46 2.31 0.76
CA MET A 298 -16.60 1.82 1.54
C MET A 298 -17.00 0.40 1.10
N SER A 299 -16.02 -0.40 0.68
CA SER A 299 -16.20 -1.76 0.13
C SER A 299 -17.15 -1.81 -1.07
N ARG A 300 -17.22 -0.73 -1.87
CA ARG A 300 -18.02 -0.68 -3.11
C ARG A 300 -17.13 -0.73 -4.33
N ALA A 301 -17.61 -1.43 -5.37
CA ALA A 301 -16.99 -1.40 -6.68
C ALA A 301 -17.12 0.00 -7.29
N PHE A 302 -16.08 0.44 -8.00
CA PHE A 302 -16.09 1.67 -8.78
C PHE A 302 -17.16 1.60 -9.87
N HIS A 303 -17.19 0.49 -10.61
CA HIS A 303 -18.22 0.19 -11.59
C HIS A 303 -19.44 -0.46 -10.92
N ARG A 304 -20.40 0.37 -10.50
CA ARG A 304 -21.60 -0.05 -9.75
C ARG A 304 -22.39 -1.23 -10.34
N HIS A 305 -22.42 -1.41 -11.66
CA HIS A 305 -23.12 -2.55 -12.28
C HIS A 305 -22.47 -3.90 -11.94
N THR A 306 -21.16 -3.93 -11.66
CA THR A 306 -20.43 -5.15 -11.27
C THR A 306 -20.76 -5.62 -9.85
N GLU A 307 -21.46 -4.80 -9.05
CA GLU A 307 -22.02 -5.21 -7.76
C GLU A 307 -23.07 -6.32 -7.90
N ALA A 308 -23.65 -6.49 -9.10
CA ALA A 308 -24.60 -7.55 -9.40
C ALA A 308 -23.94 -8.87 -9.81
N LEU A 309 -22.60 -8.97 -9.77
CA LEU A 309 -21.90 -10.22 -10.07
C LEU A 309 -22.32 -11.32 -9.08
N PRO A 310 -22.71 -12.51 -9.57
CA PRO A 310 -23.09 -13.62 -8.72
C PRO A 310 -21.83 -14.32 -8.17
N TRP A 311 -21.14 -13.67 -7.24
CA TRP A 311 -19.96 -14.24 -6.58
C TRP A 311 -20.30 -15.56 -5.91
N ARG A 312 -19.46 -16.58 -6.15
CA ARG A 312 -19.57 -17.89 -5.53
C ARG A 312 -19.20 -17.77 -4.05
N ARG A 313 -19.98 -18.40 -3.18
CA ARG A 313 -19.68 -18.55 -1.75
C ARG A 313 -19.18 -19.96 -1.52
N ASP A 314 -17.88 -20.09 -1.34
CA ASP A 314 -17.20 -21.36 -1.15
C ASP A 314 -16.04 -21.14 -0.18
N THR A 315 -16.23 -21.57 1.07
CA THR A 315 -15.25 -21.36 2.14
C THR A 315 -14.02 -22.22 1.95
N ASP A 316 -14.18 -23.42 1.40
CA ASP A 316 -13.09 -24.38 1.23
C ASP A 316 -12.13 -23.90 0.14
N ASP A 317 -12.67 -23.45 -1.00
CA ASP A 317 -11.86 -22.85 -2.07
C ASP A 317 -11.20 -21.54 -1.63
N LEU A 318 -11.88 -20.71 -0.82
CA LEU A 318 -11.31 -19.50 -0.26
C LEU A 318 -10.14 -19.82 0.68
N ASP A 319 -10.30 -20.79 1.57
CA ASP A 319 -9.25 -21.16 2.53
C ASP A 319 -8.09 -21.87 1.82
N ALA A 320 -8.35 -22.72 0.83
CA ALA A 320 -7.33 -23.29 -0.03
C ALA A 320 -6.49 -22.19 -0.70
N TRP A 321 -7.12 -21.12 -1.19
CA TRP A 321 -6.43 -19.95 -1.72
C TRP A 321 -5.64 -19.22 -0.63
N LYS A 322 -6.25 -18.87 0.51
CA LYS A 322 -5.59 -18.13 1.61
C LYS A 322 -4.31 -18.80 2.09
N TYR A 323 -4.32 -20.13 2.19
CA TYR A 323 -3.23 -20.91 2.78
C TYR A 323 -2.28 -21.54 1.75
N GLY A 324 -2.47 -21.28 0.46
CA GLY A 324 -1.60 -21.82 -0.59
C GLY A 324 -1.68 -23.34 -0.71
N LYS A 325 -2.91 -23.85 -0.86
CA LYS A 325 -3.29 -25.26 -1.04
C LYS A 325 -4.24 -25.46 -2.22
N THR A 326 -4.13 -24.63 -3.25
CA THR A 326 -4.99 -24.66 -4.44
C THR A 326 -4.63 -25.76 -5.42
N GLY A 327 -3.44 -26.35 -5.29
CA GLY A 327 -2.90 -27.30 -6.27
C GLY A 327 -2.40 -26.62 -7.55
N ILE A 328 -2.37 -25.28 -7.58
CA ILE A 328 -1.77 -24.47 -8.64
C ILE A 328 -0.45 -23.87 -8.10
N PRO A 329 0.73 -24.39 -8.50
CA PRO A 329 1.99 -24.11 -7.80
C PRO A 329 2.35 -22.63 -7.67
N ILE A 330 2.12 -21.82 -8.72
CA ILE A 330 2.43 -20.38 -8.67
C ILE A 330 1.51 -19.60 -7.70
N ILE A 331 0.27 -20.05 -7.55
CA ILE A 331 -0.68 -19.46 -6.59
C ILE A 331 -0.23 -19.83 -5.19
N ASP A 332 0.04 -21.11 -4.95
CA ASP A 332 0.43 -21.60 -3.64
C ASP A 332 1.75 -20.98 -3.16
N ALA A 333 2.75 -20.91 -4.05
CA ALA A 333 4.02 -20.24 -3.81
C ALA A 333 3.83 -18.76 -3.42
N ALA A 334 2.99 -18.02 -4.14
CA ALA A 334 2.72 -16.62 -3.87
C ALA A 334 2.03 -16.42 -2.50
N MET A 335 1.02 -17.24 -2.19
CA MET A 335 0.28 -17.14 -0.94
C MET A 335 1.15 -17.51 0.27
N ARG A 336 2.06 -18.49 0.11
CA ARG A 336 3.08 -18.81 1.12
C ARG A 336 4.11 -17.69 1.29
N GLN A 337 4.64 -17.11 0.21
CA GLN A 337 5.53 -15.93 0.27
C GLN A 337 4.91 -14.81 1.11
N MET A 338 3.64 -14.46 0.83
CA MET A 338 2.96 -13.39 1.54
C MET A 338 2.85 -13.66 3.04
N ARG A 339 2.46 -14.88 3.42
CA ARG A 339 2.29 -15.23 4.83
C ARG A 339 3.60 -15.32 5.60
N GLU A 340 4.67 -15.78 4.95
CA GLU A 340 5.98 -15.95 5.60
C GLU A 340 6.79 -14.65 5.67
N THR A 341 6.62 -13.74 4.71
CA THR A 341 7.42 -12.51 4.60
C THR A 341 6.63 -11.22 4.86
N GLY A 342 5.30 -11.30 4.92
CA GLY A 342 4.41 -10.14 4.94
C GLY A 342 4.37 -9.38 3.61
N TRP A 343 4.94 -9.90 2.53
CA TRP A 343 5.01 -9.20 1.24
C TRP A 343 4.85 -10.16 0.07
N MET A 344 4.27 -9.66 -1.02
CA MET A 344 4.11 -10.43 -2.26
C MET A 344 4.57 -9.61 -3.45
N HIS A 345 5.27 -10.24 -4.40
CA HIS A 345 5.67 -9.60 -5.65
C HIS A 345 4.45 -9.13 -6.47
N ASN A 346 4.50 -7.94 -7.09
CA ASN A 346 3.34 -7.35 -7.77
C ASN A 346 2.74 -8.26 -8.85
N ARG A 347 3.58 -8.88 -9.68
CA ARG A 347 3.11 -9.87 -10.69
C ARG A 347 2.29 -10.98 -10.05
N LEU A 348 2.69 -11.46 -8.88
CA LEU A 348 1.99 -12.52 -8.16
C LEU A 348 0.70 -12.01 -7.53
N ARG A 349 0.67 -10.78 -7.00
CA ARG A 349 -0.57 -10.13 -6.53
C ARG A 349 -1.63 -10.11 -7.62
N MET A 350 -1.26 -9.75 -8.85
CA MET A 350 -2.17 -9.75 -9.99
C MET A 350 -2.67 -11.16 -10.33
N ILE A 351 -1.77 -12.15 -10.36
CA ILE A 351 -2.11 -13.54 -10.70
C ILE A 351 -3.04 -14.15 -9.64
N THR A 352 -2.73 -13.99 -8.35
CA THR A 352 -3.52 -14.56 -7.24
C THR A 352 -4.87 -13.87 -7.09
N ALA A 353 -4.93 -12.54 -7.25
CA ALA A 353 -6.17 -11.79 -7.19
C ALA A 353 -7.11 -12.12 -8.36
N MET A 354 -6.55 -12.28 -9.57
CA MET A 354 -7.34 -12.69 -10.73
C MET A 354 -7.79 -14.15 -10.63
N PHE A 355 -6.95 -15.04 -10.08
CA PHE A 355 -7.34 -16.42 -9.82
C PHE A 355 -8.53 -16.48 -8.84
N LEU A 356 -8.48 -15.75 -7.72
CA LEU A 356 -9.59 -15.69 -6.78
C LEU A 356 -10.87 -15.14 -7.43
N SER A 357 -10.79 -13.97 -8.06
CA SER A 357 -11.97 -13.27 -8.58
C SER A 357 -12.52 -13.83 -9.89
N LYS A 358 -11.72 -14.53 -10.71
CA LYS A 358 -12.14 -15.03 -12.02
C LYS A 358 -12.14 -16.55 -12.10
N ASN A 359 -11.13 -17.25 -11.59
CA ASN A 359 -11.14 -18.71 -11.63
C ASN A 359 -12.01 -19.28 -10.52
N LEU A 360 -11.83 -18.82 -9.28
CA LEU A 360 -12.68 -19.22 -8.17
C LEU A 360 -14.02 -18.46 -8.15
N LEU A 361 -14.13 -17.34 -8.87
CA LEU A 361 -15.31 -16.47 -8.89
C LEU A 361 -15.77 -16.09 -7.46
N ILE A 362 -14.83 -15.94 -6.54
CA ILE A 362 -15.08 -15.50 -5.17
C ILE A 362 -15.01 -13.98 -5.13
N ASP A 363 -15.81 -13.34 -4.29
CA ASP A 363 -15.84 -11.88 -4.17
C ASP A 363 -14.44 -11.34 -3.86
N TRP A 364 -13.98 -10.41 -4.69
CA TRP A 364 -12.66 -9.79 -4.59
C TRP A 364 -12.40 -9.12 -3.23
N ARG A 365 -13.46 -8.73 -2.51
CA ARG A 365 -13.38 -8.14 -1.17
C ARG A 365 -12.83 -9.11 -0.12
N GLU A 366 -13.07 -10.41 -0.29
CA GLU A 366 -12.50 -11.43 0.60
C GLU A 366 -10.98 -11.50 0.45
N GLY A 367 -10.51 -11.39 -0.79
CA GLY A 367 -9.10 -11.32 -1.09
C GLY A 367 -8.46 -10.00 -0.68
N GLU A 368 -9.15 -8.88 -0.91
CA GLU A 368 -8.74 -7.54 -0.46
C GLU A 368 -8.48 -7.52 1.04
N ARG A 369 -9.45 -8.02 1.81
CA ARG A 369 -9.36 -8.19 3.27
C ARG A 369 -8.17 -9.05 3.65
N TRP A 370 -8.04 -10.23 3.05
CA TRP A 370 -6.93 -11.14 3.37
C TRP A 370 -5.56 -10.52 3.07
N PHE A 371 -5.45 -9.74 1.99
CA PHE A 371 -4.23 -8.99 1.67
C PHE A 371 -3.94 -7.93 2.73
N MET A 372 -4.92 -7.14 3.17
CA MET A 372 -4.72 -6.16 4.26
C MET A 372 -4.24 -6.84 5.55
N GLN A 373 -4.80 -8.00 5.88
CA GLN A 373 -4.49 -8.75 7.11
C GLN A 373 -3.10 -9.40 7.12
N ASN A 374 -2.42 -9.51 5.97
CA ASN A 374 -1.11 -10.16 5.87
C ASN A 374 0.00 -9.22 5.36
N LEU A 375 -0.33 -8.22 4.55
CA LEU A 375 0.68 -7.38 3.91
C LEU A 375 1.25 -6.32 4.88
N ILE A 376 2.57 -6.25 4.95
CA ILE A 376 3.31 -5.18 5.63
C ILE A 376 3.13 -3.82 4.94
N ASP A 377 2.87 -3.85 3.63
CA ASP A 377 2.66 -2.67 2.79
C ASP A 377 1.19 -2.44 2.43
N GLY A 378 0.26 -3.02 3.21
CA GLY A 378 -1.18 -2.87 3.02
C GLY A 378 -1.59 -1.40 3.05
N ASP A 379 -1.84 -0.80 1.89
CA ASP A 379 -2.37 0.55 1.73
C ASP A 379 -3.75 0.48 1.08
N LEU A 380 -4.75 1.14 1.67
CA LEU A 380 -6.13 1.07 1.21
C LEU A 380 -6.27 1.41 -0.28
N ALA A 381 -5.63 2.48 -0.75
CA ALA A 381 -5.80 2.94 -2.12
C ALA A 381 -5.15 1.95 -3.11
N ALA A 382 -3.90 1.57 -2.85
CA ALA A 382 -3.16 0.65 -3.72
C ALA A 382 -3.78 -0.77 -3.71
N ASN A 383 -4.16 -1.28 -2.54
CA ASN A 383 -4.76 -2.61 -2.40
C ASN A 383 -6.15 -2.65 -3.06
N ASN A 384 -7.04 -1.70 -2.73
CA ASN A 384 -8.36 -1.61 -3.36
C ASN A 384 -8.25 -1.45 -4.88
N GLY A 385 -7.37 -0.56 -5.33
CA GLY A 385 -7.09 -0.34 -6.75
C GLY A 385 -6.65 -1.61 -7.47
N GLY A 386 -5.67 -2.34 -6.92
CA GLY A 386 -5.16 -3.59 -7.49
C GLY A 386 -6.19 -4.73 -7.53
N TRP A 387 -7.00 -4.87 -6.48
CA TRP A 387 -8.09 -5.85 -6.42
C TRP A 387 -9.19 -5.53 -7.43
N GLN A 388 -9.62 -4.28 -7.48
CA GLN A 388 -10.63 -3.85 -8.45
C GLN A 388 -10.12 -3.89 -9.90
N TRP A 389 -8.81 -3.67 -10.11
CA TRP A 389 -8.15 -3.87 -11.41
C TRP A 389 -8.24 -5.34 -11.83
N SER A 390 -7.90 -6.27 -10.94
CA SER A 390 -7.90 -7.72 -11.22
C SER A 390 -9.31 -8.29 -11.42
N ALA A 391 -10.28 -7.78 -10.66
CA ALA A 391 -11.67 -8.21 -10.70
C ALA A 391 -12.48 -7.57 -11.85
N SER A 392 -11.91 -6.61 -12.59
CA SER A 392 -12.62 -5.80 -13.61
C SER A 392 -13.78 -4.98 -13.06
N THR A 393 -13.70 -4.58 -11.79
CA THR A 393 -14.72 -3.77 -11.10
C THR A 393 -14.27 -2.32 -10.92
N GLY A 394 -12.99 -2.04 -11.17
CA GLY A 394 -12.32 -0.77 -10.91
C GLY A 394 -12.21 0.16 -12.10
N THR A 395 -11.70 1.36 -11.82
CA THR A 395 -11.29 2.34 -12.82
C THR A 395 -10.05 1.86 -13.59
N ASP A 396 -10.03 2.05 -14.91
CA ASP A 396 -8.96 1.57 -15.81
C ASP A 396 -8.57 0.09 -15.56
N SER A 397 -9.55 -0.72 -15.16
CA SER A 397 -9.36 -2.11 -14.81
C SER A 397 -9.15 -2.98 -16.04
N VAL A 398 -8.59 -4.18 -15.82
CA VAL A 398 -8.41 -5.14 -16.91
C VAL A 398 -9.79 -5.49 -17.52
N PRO A 399 -9.95 -5.55 -18.85
CA PRO A 399 -11.21 -5.94 -19.46
C PRO A 399 -11.67 -7.31 -18.95
N TYR A 400 -12.96 -7.48 -18.67
CA TYR A 400 -13.48 -8.68 -18.00
C TYR A 400 -13.17 -10.00 -18.72
N PHE A 401 -13.00 -9.96 -20.05
CA PHE A 401 -12.67 -11.13 -20.87
C PHE A 401 -11.18 -11.51 -20.85
N ARG A 402 -10.31 -10.63 -20.31
CA ARG A 402 -8.89 -10.90 -20.11
C ARG A 402 -8.70 -11.58 -18.75
N ILE A 403 -8.90 -12.90 -18.76
CA ILE A 403 -8.59 -13.78 -17.63
C ILE A 403 -7.22 -14.41 -17.90
N PHE A 404 -6.31 -14.34 -16.94
CA PHE A 404 -4.99 -14.96 -17.03
C PHE A 404 -5.11 -16.48 -17.03
N ASN A 405 -4.37 -17.14 -17.92
CA ASN A 405 -4.10 -18.56 -17.75
C ASN A 405 -2.97 -18.69 -16.72
N THR A 406 -3.27 -19.20 -15.53
CA THR A 406 -2.32 -19.30 -14.41
C THR A 406 -1.06 -20.08 -14.77
N TYR A 407 -1.19 -21.18 -15.51
CA TYR A 407 -0.05 -21.99 -15.96
C TYR A 407 0.84 -21.20 -16.92
N SER A 408 0.27 -20.54 -17.93
CA SER A 408 1.05 -19.73 -18.87
C SER A 408 1.69 -18.51 -18.20
N GLN A 409 1.06 -17.92 -17.18
CA GLN A 409 1.72 -16.89 -16.37
C GLN A 409 2.89 -17.47 -15.57
N SER A 410 2.71 -18.66 -14.99
CA SER A 410 3.77 -19.34 -14.25
C SER A 410 4.98 -19.63 -15.14
N GLU A 411 4.79 -20.25 -16.29
CA GLU A 411 5.87 -20.57 -17.24
C GLU A 411 6.57 -19.31 -17.76
N ARG A 412 5.83 -18.22 -17.95
CA ARG A 412 6.39 -16.96 -18.47
C ARG A 412 7.24 -16.22 -17.44
N PHE A 413 6.80 -16.15 -16.18
CA PHE A 413 7.39 -15.29 -15.16
C PHE A 413 8.25 -16.04 -14.13
N ASP A 414 8.23 -17.37 -14.15
CA ASP A 414 9.12 -18.22 -13.39
C ASP A 414 9.61 -19.40 -14.27
N PRO A 415 10.28 -19.16 -15.41
CA PRO A 415 10.49 -20.18 -16.46
C PRO A 415 11.27 -21.43 -16.03
N ASN A 416 12.03 -21.36 -14.94
CA ASN A 416 12.76 -22.50 -14.37
C ASN A 416 12.16 -22.99 -13.04
N GLY A 417 10.96 -22.50 -12.70
CA GLY A 417 10.29 -22.79 -11.44
C GLY A 417 11.05 -22.34 -10.19
N ARG A 418 12.05 -21.45 -10.28
CA ARG A 418 12.91 -21.08 -9.14
C ARG A 418 12.10 -20.52 -7.99
N PHE A 419 11.14 -19.64 -8.30
CA PHE A 419 10.25 -19.10 -7.28
C PHE A 419 9.38 -20.18 -6.66
N ILE A 420 8.78 -21.06 -7.48
CA ILE A 420 7.96 -22.17 -6.97
C ILE A 420 8.77 -23.13 -6.09
N ARG A 421 9.99 -23.51 -6.49
CA ARG A 421 10.87 -24.41 -5.70
C ARG A 421 11.16 -23.85 -4.31
N THR A 422 11.32 -22.53 -4.20
CA THR A 422 11.58 -21.86 -2.93
C THR A 422 10.39 -21.95 -1.97
N TRP A 423 9.17 -21.72 -2.47
CA TRP A 423 7.98 -21.58 -1.62
C TRP A 423 7.10 -22.84 -1.56
N VAL A 424 7.32 -23.79 -2.46
CA VAL A 424 6.63 -25.09 -2.52
C VAL A 424 7.71 -26.18 -2.62
N PRO A 425 8.51 -26.36 -1.55
CA PRO A 425 9.67 -27.25 -1.56
C PRO A 425 9.30 -28.71 -1.84
N GLU A 426 8.05 -29.12 -1.56
CA GLU A 426 7.54 -30.45 -1.91
C GLU A 426 7.50 -30.72 -3.43
N LEU A 427 7.57 -29.69 -4.27
CA LEU A 427 7.68 -29.80 -5.74
C LEU A 427 9.10 -29.56 -6.25
N ALA A 428 10.08 -29.34 -5.37
CA ALA A 428 11.41 -28.86 -5.75
C ALA A 428 12.24 -29.84 -6.59
N SER A 429 11.86 -31.12 -6.65
CA SER A 429 12.53 -32.16 -7.45
C SER A 429 12.00 -32.28 -8.88
N LEU A 430 10.88 -31.63 -9.21
CA LEU A 430 10.27 -31.72 -10.55
C LEU A 430 11.13 -31.02 -11.61
N ASP A 431 11.04 -31.43 -12.87
CA ASP A 431 11.69 -30.69 -13.96
C ASP A 431 11.03 -29.31 -14.21
N ASP A 432 11.74 -28.43 -14.91
CA ASP A 432 11.31 -27.04 -15.18
C ASP A 432 9.95 -26.93 -15.89
N LYS A 433 9.51 -27.96 -16.63
CA LYS A 433 8.19 -27.96 -17.27
C LYS A 433 7.12 -28.51 -16.34
N ALA A 434 7.43 -29.61 -15.64
CA ALA A 434 6.49 -30.30 -14.77
C ALA A 434 6.11 -29.48 -13.53
N ILE A 435 7.02 -28.66 -13.02
CA ILE A 435 6.80 -27.85 -11.81
C ILE A 435 5.62 -26.86 -11.92
N HIS A 436 5.28 -26.42 -13.14
CA HIS A 436 4.19 -25.48 -13.37
C HIS A 436 2.81 -26.14 -13.37
N ASN A 437 2.71 -27.39 -13.81
CA ASN A 437 1.47 -28.15 -13.83
C ASN A 437 1.74 -29.63 -13.55
N PRO A 438 1.95 -29.99 -12.28
CA PRO A 438 2.51 -31.28 -11.92
C PRO A 438 1.50 -32.42 -12.15
N PHE A 439 0.19 -32.16 -12.00
CA PHE A 439 -0.88 -33.13 -12.24
C PHE A 439 -1.23 -33.35 -13.72
N LYS A 440 -0.75 -32.52 -14.65
CA LYS A 440 -0.94 -32.79 -16.09
C LYS A 440 -0.13 -34.02 -16.56
N ARG A 441 1.00 -34.29 -15.93
CA ARG A 441 1.96 -35.34 -16.35
C ARG A 441 2.18 -36.43 -15.30
N TRP A 442 2.02 -36.12 -14.01
CA TRP A 442 2.44 -36.99 -12.90
C TRP A 442 1.35 -37.22 -11.84
N GLN A 443 0.11 -37.50 -12.25
CA GLN A 443 -1.06 -37.62 -11.35
C GLN A 443 -0.89 -38.58 -10.17
N ARG A 444 -0.05 -39.62 -10.29
CA ARG A 444 0.13 -40.67 -9.27
C ARG A 444 1.40 -40.53 -8.42
N ALA A 445 2.32 -39.63 -8.78
CA ALA A 445 3.66 -39.55 -8.17
C ALA A 445 3.80 -38.43 -7.12
N ILE A 446 2.83 -37.52 -7.04
CA ILE A 446 2.87 -36.37 -6.14
C ILE A 446 2.00 -36.70 -4.91
N LYS A 447 2.64 -37.11 -3.82
CA LYS A 447 1.92 -37.53 -2.60
C LYS A 447 1.65 -36.38 -1.63
N ASP A 448 2.52 -35.37 -1.60
CA ASP A 448 2.53 -34.35 -0.54
C ASP A 448 2.10 -32.95 -1.01
N TYR A 449 1.46 -32.84 -2.18
CA TYR A 449 0.94 -31.58 -2.73
C TYR A 449 -0.49 -31.78 -3.23
N PRO A 450 -1.44 -30.86 -2.95
CA PRO A 450 -2.85 -31.06 -3.27
C PRO A 450 -3.12 -31.06 -4.78
N ALA A 451 -4.12 -31.82 -5.21
CA ALA A 451 -4.65 -31.74 -6.57
C ALA A 451 -5.29 -30.36 -6.83
N PRO A 452 -5.34 -29.88 -8.09
CA PRO A 452 -5.96 -28.61 -8.44
C PRO A 452 -7.42 -28.55 -7.97
N ILE A 453 -7.77 -27.52 -7.21
CA ILE A 453 -9.16 -27.31 -6.72
C ILE A 453 -10.13 -26.91 -7.84
N VAL A 454 -9.61 -26.51 -9.00
CA VAL A 454 -10.41 -26.08 -10.13
C VAL A 454 -9.72 -26.32 -11.46
N GLU A 455 -10.50 -26.70 -12.47
CA GLU A 455 -10.05 -26.72 -13.86
C GLU A 455 -10.03 -25.31 -14.46
N VAL A 456 -8.84 -24.88 -14.93
CA VAL A 456 -8.60 -23.49 -15.38
C VAL A 456 -9.45 -23.12 -16.60
N LYS A 457 -9.73 -24.08 -17.48
CA LYS A 457 -10.54 -23.84 -18.68
C LYS A 457 -12.02 -23.63 -18.33
N GLU A 458 -12.60 -24.54 -17.55
CA GLU A 458 -14.01 -24.48 -17.17
C GLU A 458 -14.30 -23.26 -16.28
N SER A 459 -13.41 -22.97 -15.34
CA SER A 459 -13.53 -21.79 -14.48
C SER A 459 -13.48 -20.47 -15.25
N ARG A 460 -12.65 -20.39 -16.30
CA ARG A 460 -12.62 -19.23 -17.21
C ARG A 460 -13.98 -19.04 -17.88
N GLU A 461 -14.57 -20.10 -18.42
CA GLU A 461 -15.88 -20.05 -19.08
C GLU A 461 -16.97 -19.61 -18.11
N ARG A 462 -16.98 -20.15 -16.88
CA ARG A 462 -17.88 -19.73 -15.80
C ARG A 462 -17.80 -18.23 -15.52
N ALA A 463 -16.60 -17.66 -15.37
CA ALA A 463 -16.46 -16.23 -15.18
C ALA A 463 -16.94 -15.41 -16.39
N LEU A 464 -16.59 -15.83 -17.61
CA LEU A 464 -17.06 -15.12 -18.81
C LEU A 464 -18.60 -15.08 -18.88
N MET A 465 -19.27 -16.18 -18.54
CA MET A 465 -20.73 -16.22 -18.47
C MET A 465 -21.28 -15.29 -17.39
N ALA A 466 -20.69 -15.28 -16.19
CA ALA A 466 -21.11 -14.42 -15.09
C ALA A 466 -21.04 -12.93 -15.47
N PHE A 467 -19.95 -12.50 -16.12
CA PHE A 467 -19.80 -11.11 -16.58
C PHE A 467 -20.73 -10.76 -17.75
N ARG A 468 -20.97 -11.68 -18.69
CA ARG A 468 -21.89 -11.45 -19.82
C ARG A 468 -23.34 -11.29 -19.38
N ASN A 469 -23.72 -11.95 -18.29
CA ASN A 469 -25.07 -11.90 -17.74
C ASN A 469 -25.32 -10.67 -16.86
N LEU A 470 -24.33 -9.78 -16.68
CA LEU A 470 -24.54 -8.55 -15.95
C LEU A 470 -25.55 -7.63 -16.66
N PRO A 471 -26.37 -6.89 -15.88
CA PRO A 471 -27.20 -5.85 -16.45
C PRO A 471 -26.35 -4.86 -17.24
N LYS A 472 -26.78 -4.51 -18.46
CA LYS A 472 -26.12 -3.44 -19.20
C LYS A 472 -26.13 -2.17 -18.34
N PRO A 473 -25.01 -1.44 -18.25
CA PRO A 473 -24.98 -0.20 -17.50
C PRO A 473 -26.08 0.72 -18.05
N ALA A 474 -26.90 1.27 -17.15
CA ALA A 474 -27.91 2.25 -17.54
C ALA A 474 -27.23 3.33 -18.38
N LYS A 475 -27.69 3.53 -19.63
CA LYS A 475 -27.19 4.62 -20.46
C LYS A 475 -27.43 5.90 -19.67
N ARG A 476 -26.35 6.66 -19.39
CA ARG A 476 -26.49 8.00 -18.81
C ARG A 476 -27.45 8.78 -19.70
N GLN A 477 -28.58 9.22 -19.14
CA GLN A 477 -29.34 10.32 -19.75
C GLN A 477 -28.37 11.50 -19.86
N ALA A 478 -28.34 12.09 -21.06
CA ALA A 478 -27.37 13.10 -21.49
C ALA A 478 -27.43 14.36 -20.62
#